data_AF-A0A6C0JCZ3-F1
#
_entry.id   AF-A0A6C0JCZ3-F1
#
_cell.length_a   1.000
_cell.length_b   1.000
_cell.length_c   1.000
_cell.angle_alpha   90.00
_cell.angle_beta   90.00
_cell.angle_gamma   90.00
#
_symmetry.space_group_name_H-M   'P 1'
#
loop_
_entity.id
_entity.type
_entity.pdbx_description
1 polymer ?
#
loop_
_entity_poly.entity_id
_entity_poly.type
_entity_poly.pdbx_seq_one_letter_code
_entity_poly.pdbx_strand_id
1 'polypeptide(L)'
;MNKLIKGTTKVHLIVEENDINKLRTLSKNELFVFDDDGESPLHYAATNGNQIICDWLVYKCPELINIRDNEGKTAMDWARKYNDIKF
;
A
#
# COMPACT_ATOMS: atom_id res chain seq x y z
N MET A 1 -8.15 8.66 14.18
CA MET A 1 -7.61 10.03 14.27
C MET A 1 -6.88 10.26 12.96
N ASN A 2 -7.60 10.75 11.95
CA ASN A 2 -7.18 10.81 10.55
C ASN A 2 -6.00 11.77 10.40
N LYS A 3 -4.79 11.21 10.44
CA LYS A 3 -3.59 11.90 9.99
C LYS A 3 -3.58 11.68 8.48
N LEU A 4 -4.25 12.55 7.73
CA LEU A 4 -3.99 12.67 6.30
C LEU A 4 -2.51 13.08 6.21
N ILE A 5 -1.66 12.09 5.95
CA ILE A 5 -0.23 12.29 5.73
C ILE A 5 -0.11 13.16 4.47
N LYS A 6 0.87 14.05 4.46
CA LYS A 6 1.07 14.94 3.31
C LYS A 6 1.50 14.07 2.11
N GLY A 7 1.01 14.38 0.92
CA GLY A 7 1.28 13.58 -0.29
C GLY A 7 0.39 12.36 -0.50
N THR A 8 -0.44 11.96 0.48
CA THR A 8 -1.36 10.81 0.35
C THR A 8 -2.31 10.99 -0.84
N THR A 9 -2.14 10.16 -1.86
CA THR A 9 -2.98 10.17 -3.07
C THR A 9 -4.30 9.42 -2.86
N LYS A 10 -5.23 9.55 -3.83
CA LYS A 10 -6.54 8.88 -3.81
C LYS A 10 -6.47 7.36 -3.55
N VAL A 11 -5.44 6.69 -4.06
CA VAL A 11 -5.30 5.23 -3.90
C VAL A 11 -4.95 4.83 -2.46
N HIS A 12 -4.14 5.62 -1.75
CA HIS A 12 -3.81 5.36 -0.36
C HIS A 12 -5.07 5.45 0.52
N LEU A 13 -5.92 6.45 0.28
CA LEU A 13 -7.22 6.56 0.96
C LEU A 13 -8.13 5.36 0.70
N ILE A 14 -8.19 4.88 -0.55
CA ILE A 14 -8.97 3.68 -0.89
C ILE A 14 -8.46 2.45 -0.12
N VAL A 15 -7.15 2.33 0.08
CA VAL A 15 -6.54 1.26 0.86
C VAL A 15 -6.86 1.40 2.35
N GLU A 16 -6.75 2.61 2.93
CA GLU A 16 -7.14 2.88 4.32
C GLU A 16 -8.62 2.58 4.58
N GLU A 17 -9.48 2.93 3.62
CA GLU A 17 -10.92 2.65 3.64
C GLU A 17 -11.25 1.15 3.45
N ASN A 18 -10.26 0.32 3.12
CA ASN A 18 -10.41 -1.09 2.78
C ASN A 18 -11.43 -1.34 1.63
N ASP A 19 -11.50 -0.41 0.66
CA ASP A 19 -12.44 -0.49 -0.47
C ASP A 19 -11.79 -1.18 -1.68
N ILE A 20 -11.66 -2.51 -1.60
CA ILE A 20 -11.10 -3.32 -2.69
C ILE A 20 -11.89 -3.20 -4.00
N ASN A 21 -13.19 -2.91 -3.95
CA ASN A 21 -14.01 -2.78 -5.16
C ASN A 21 -13.61 -1.54 -5.95
N LYS A 22 -13.40 -0.42 -5.26
CA LYS A 22 -12.89 0.81 -5.86
C LYS A 22 -11.44 0.66 -6.29
N LEU A 23 -10.61 -0.04 -5.51
CA LEU A 23 -9.22 -0.35 -5.88
C LEU A 23 -9.14 -1.11 -7.20
N ARG A 24 -10.05 -2.08 -7.42
CA ARG A 24 -10.16 -2.87 -8.66
C ARG A 24 -10.53 -2.08 -9.91
N THR A 25 -11.04 -0.85 -9.76
CA THR A 25 -11.34 0.04 -10.89
C THR A 25 -10.12 0.80 -11.42
N LEU A 26 -9.01 0.78 -10.68
CA LEU A 26 -7.81 1.55 -11.01
C LEU A 26 -6.90 0.82 -12.02
N SER A 27 -6.25 1.60 -12.88
CA SER A 27 -5.19 1.14 -13.75
C SER A 27 -3.88 0.91 -12.99
N LYS A 28 -2.93 0.19 -13.59
CA LYS A 28 -1.61 -0.06 -12.99
C LYS A 28 -0.85 1.23 -12.68
N ASN A 29 -0.94 2.24 -13.56
CA ASN A 29 -0.29 3.53 -13.35
C ASN A 29 -0.87 4.29 -12.15
N GLU A 30 -2.17 4.15 -11.89
CA GLU A 30 -2.82 4.75 -10.72
C GLU A 30 -2.47 4.04 -9.40
N LEU A 31 -2.03 2.78 -9.47
CA LEU A 31 -1.55 2.00 -8.32
C LEU A 31 -0.05 2.22 -8.04
N PHE A 32 0.71 2.71 -9.02
CA PHE A 32 2.14 2.96 -8.91
C PHE A 32 2.43 4.42 -8.57
N VAL A 33 1.99 4.82 -7.38
CA VAL A 33 2.17 6.16 -6.83
C VAL A 33 2.71 6.07 -5.42
N PHE A 34 3.34 7.14 -4.95
CA PHE A 34 4.00 7.21 -3.66
C PHE A 34 3.56 8.49 -2.95
N ASP A 35 3.44 8.44 -1.63
CA ASP A 35 3.23 9.64 -0.82
C ASP A 35 4.56 10.35 -0.51
N ASP A 36 4.52 11.38 0.35
CA ASP A 36 5.71 12.17 0.69
C ASP A 36 6.75 11.37 1.50
N ASP A 37 6.34 10.28 2.17
CA ASP A 37 7.21 9.37 2.91
C ASP A 37 7.76 8.25 1.99
N GLY A 38 7.42 8.28 0.69
CA GLY A 38 7.83 7.27 -0.28
C GLY A 38 7.02 5.97 -0.14
N GLU A 39 5.98 5.96 0.68
CA GLU A 39 5.13 4.80 0.88
C GLU A 39 4.23 4.60 -0.34
N SER A 40 4.13 3.35 -0.79
CA SER A 40 3.19 2.94 -1.84
C SER A 40 1.87 2.44 -1.25
N PRO A 41 0.81 2.22 -2.04
CA PRO A 41 -0.41 1.56 -1.57
C PRO A 41 -0.19 0.21 -0.89
N LEU A 42 0.86 -0.53 -1.28
CA LEU A 42 1.22 -1.81 -0.65
C LEU A 42 1.79 -1.64 0.77
N HIS A 43 2.49 -0.53 1.05
CA HIS A 43 3.00 -0.22 2.39
C HIS A 43 1.82 -0.01 3.35
N TYR A 44 0.85 0.81 2.94
CA TYR A 44 -0.39 1.04 3.69
C TYR A 44 -1.17 -0.26 3.94
N ALA A 45 -1.35 -1.09 2.91
CA ALA A 45 -2.05 -2.36 3.05
C ALA A 45 -1.33 -3.30 4.03
N ALA A 46 0.00 -3.33 3.98
CA ALA A 46 0.85 -4.15 4.84
C ALA A 46 0.82 -3.68 6.31
N THR A 47 0.93 -2.37 6.54
CA THR A 47 0.83 -1.73 7.85
C THR A 47 -0.56 -1.90 8.48
N ASN A 48 -1.60 -2.06 7.66
CA ASN A 48 -2.96 -2.35 8.12
C ASN A 48 -3.27 -3.84 8.28
N GLY A 49 -2.33 -4.73 7.94
CA GLY A 49 -2.54 -6.19 8.04
C GLY A 49 -3.55 -6.72 7.02
N ASN A 50 -3.81 -5.96 5.96
CA ASN A 50 -4.82 -6.31 4.98
C ASN A 50 -4.28 -7.24 3.90
N GLN A 51 -4.21 -8.51 4.23
CA GLN A 51 -3.71 -9.58 3.35
C GLN A 51 -4.38 -9.58 1.96
N ILE A 52 -5.69 -9.38 1.91
CA ILE A 52 -6.47 -9.45 0.67
C ILE A 52 -6.07 -8.31 -0.29
N ILE A 53 -5.91 -7.09 0.23
CA ILE A 53 -5.45 -5.97 -0.59
C ILE A 53 -3.97 -6.15 -0.97
N CYS A 54 -3.14 -6.68 -0.08
CA CYS A 54 -1.73 -6.96 -0.39
C CYS A 54 -1.60 -7.94 -1.56
N ASP A 55 -2.27 -9.09 -1.48
CA ASP A 55 -2.24 -10.11 -2.54
C ASP A 55 -2.74 -9.54 -3.87
N TRP A 56 -3.79 -8.74 -3.83
CA TRP A 56 -4.34 -8.13 -5.03
C TRP A 56 -3.39 -7.10 -5.66
N LEU A 57 -2.77 -6.24 -4.84
CA LEU A 57 -1.79 -5.25 -5.30
C LEU A 57 -0.55 -5.93 -5.90
N VAL A 58 -0.04 -6.99 -5.29
CA VAL A 58 1.09 -7.79 -5.81
C VAL A 58 0.72 -8.46 -7.12
N TYR A 59 -0.47 -9.05 -7.22
CA TYR A 59 -0.96 -9.65 -8.46
C TYR A 59 -1.08 -8.62 -9.60
N LYS A 60 -1.61 -7.43 -9.30
CA LYS A 60 -1.88 -6.40 -10.31
C LYS A 60 -0.63 -5.59 -10.68
N CYS A 61 0.25 -5.34 -9.73
CA CYS A 61 1.43 -4.49 -9.84
C CYS A 61 2.60 -5.09 -9.02
N PRO A 62 3.21 -6.20 -9.50
CA PRO A 62 4.24 -6.94 -8.76
C PRO A 62 5.49 -6.09 -8.47
N GLU A 63 5.72 -5.02 -9.21
CA GLU A 63 6.82 -4.08 -8.99
C GLU A 63 6.76 -3.42 -7.60
N LEU A 64 5.56 -3.31 -7.00
CA LEU A 64 5.37 -2.70 -5.68
C LEU A 64 6.11 -3.44 -4.55
N ILE A 65 6.40 -4.75 -4.71
CA ILE A 65 7.01 -5.57 -3.65
C ILE A 65 8.43 -5.11 -3.28
N ASN A 66 9.14 -4.49 -4.23
CA ASN A 66 10.54 -4.08 -4.06
C ASN A 66 10.69 -2.57 -3.80
N ILE A 67 9.58 -1.82 -3.77
CA ILE A 67 9.63 -0.40 -3.47
C ILE A 67 10.09 -0.20 -2.04
N ARG A 68 11.00 0.75 -1.86
CA ARG A 68 11.47 1.18 -0.56
C ARG A 68 10.96 2.58 -0.29
N ASP A 69 10.38 2.79 0.88
CA ASP A 69 10.05 4.11 1.40
C ASP A 69 11.32 4.93 1.72
N ASN A 70 11.12 6.14 2.26
CA ASN A 70 12.22 7.03 2.65
C ASN A 70 13.06 6.50 3.82
N GLU A 71 12.57 5.54 4.59
CA GLU A 71 13.34 4.82 5.62
C GLU A 71 14.10 3.61 5.06
N GLY A 72 13.99 3.35 3.75
CA GLY A 72 14.59 2.22 3.07
C GLY A 72 13.87 0.89 3.33
N LYS A 73 12.63 0.92 3.86
CA LYS A 73 11.82 -0.25 4.19
C LYS A 73 10.89 -0.61 3.05
N THR A 74 10.66 -1.90 2.87
CA THR A 74 9.65 -2.43 1.95
C THR A 74 8.33 -2.63 2.69
N ALA A 75 7.23 -2.79 1.95
CA ALA A 75 5.93 -3.13 2.54
C ALA A 75 6.00 -4.41 3.41
N MET A 76 6.82 -5.40 3.02
CA MET A 76 7.01 -6.62 3.81
C MET A 76 7.72 -6.34 5.15
N ASP A 77 8.62 -5.34 5.20
CA ASP A 77 9.27 -4.94 6.46
C ASP A 77 8.25 -4.33 7.42
N TRP A 78 7.29 -3.56 6.91
CA TRP A 78 6.17 -3.04 7.70
C TRP A 78 5.20 -4.15 8.13
N ALA A 79 4.85 -5.09 7.24
CA ALA A 79 4.01 -6.25 7.60
C ALA A 79 4.57 -7.05 8.78
N ARG A 80 5.87 -7.37 8.75
CA ARG A 80 6.56 -8.10 9.83
C ARG A 80 6.56 -7.33 11.15
N LYS A 81 6.64 -6.01 11.09
CA LYS A 81 6.69 -5.15 12.27
C LYS A 81 5.32 -5.02 12.96
N TYR A 82 4.22 -5.07 12.21
CA TYR A 82 2.89 -4.70 12.73
C TYR A 82 1.83 -5.81 12.70
N ASN A 83 1.85 -6.74 11.73
CA ASN A 83 0.68 -7.61 11.48
C ASN A 83 1.00 -9.08 11.19
N ASP A 84 2.27 -9.47 11.04
CA ASP A 84 2.69 -10.85 10.74
C ASP A 84 1.93 -11.49 9.56
N ILE A 85 1.74 -10.71 8.48
CA ILE A 85 1.10 -11.14 7.23
C ILE A 85 2.15 -11.40 6.12
N LYS A 86 1.77 -12.13 5.07
CA LYS A 86 2.67 -12.57 3.99
C LYS A 86 2.01 -12.46 2.61
N PHE A 87 2.64 -11.80 1.65
CA PHE A 87 2.14 -11.60 0.28
C PHE A 87 3.27 -11.62 -0.74
#